data_AF-T0GSI9-F1
#
_entry.id   AF-T0GSI9-F1
#
_cell.length_a   1.000
_cell.length_b   1.000
_cell.length_c   1.000
_cell.angle_alpha   90.00
_cell.angle_beta   90.00
_cell.angle_gamma   90.00
#
_symmetry.space_group_name_H-M   'P 1'
#
loop_
_entity.id
_entity.type
_entity.pdbx_description
1 polymer ?
#
loop_
_entity_poly.entity_id
_entity_poly.type
_entity_poly.pdbx_seq_one_letter_code
_entity_poly.pdbx_strand_id
1 'polypeptide(L)'
;MKLTPEWGNAEIKKPLNERHTIMQWYDALCHVQATTIKQPGEPTSIEVNGVLACYFGLAYALYLLEHNIELQDRMIARLRDQGNFQGAYYELVVARALIGAGFDLVLEDETDKSTKHCEFAAISKDTGQKFWIEAKMRSVSGLFGKTDKDGVSTKAGIATSQLISHLNGALKKPAANQRMIFIDLNAEMNPDASDDNRPAFVKAVNSRLATYEQKDLEPGQSAYVFVTNMTFHRDLLGPAQMIAIPTSVGIPDFNRPGFHKLSDFYRSEKKHADALRVAESIAHTLRFPTTFDGSMPATTLLGERPPLTIGERYSFEGAGPDGNHITGTVTDVTVMETWKAAMIAVSTDDGRHMLLRENLSDAQLTDFKNHPDAYNGKVKRVSKGAKTPYDLFKFFVEAFANLTRKTLLERLKLADRAASHLSDEDLLLDYCERLVAGSGMFESQDGVLQPKASAENSA
;
A
#
# COMPACT_ATOMS: atom_id res chain seq x y z
N MET A 1 -28.14 -6.37 7.35
CA MET A 1 -28.54 -4.94 7.30
C MET A 1 -27.47 -4.18 6.54
N LYS A 2 -27.77 -3.54 5.39
CA LYS A 2 -26.80 -2.75 4.59
C LYS A 2 -27.07 -1.24 4.74
N LEU A 3 -26.22 -0.33 4.27
CA LEU A 3 -26.62 1.09 4.09
C LEU A 3 -27.67 1.14 2.97
N THR A 4 -28.96 1.26 3.33
CA THR A 4 -30.05 1.07 2.36
C THR A 4 -30.55 2.39 1.78
N PRO A 5 -31.18 2.38 0.59
CA PRO A 5 -31.81 3.57 0.02
C PRO A 5 -32.82 4.23 0.97
N GLU A 6 -33.57 3.45 1.75
CA GLU A 6 -34.55 3.98 2.70
C GLU A 6 -33.90 4.84 3.79
N TRP A 7 -32.77 4.38 4.34
CA TRP A 7 -32.00 5.15 5.31
C TRP A 7 -31.42 6.42 4.68
N GLY A 8 -30.80 6.31 3.51
CA GLY A 8 -30.24 7.46 2.80
C GLY A 8 -31.30 8.51 2.46
N ASN A 9 -32.47 8.09 1.98
CA ASN A 9 -33.59 8.98 1.68
C ASN A 9 -34.19 9.63 2.95
N ALA A 10 -34.14 8.95 4.09
CA ALA A 10 -34.54 9.55 5.37
C ALA A 10 -33.55 10.64 5.82
N GLU A 11 -32.24 10.42 5.64
CA GLU A 11 -31.21 11.43 5.92
C GLU A 11 -31.31 12.63 4.98
N ILE A 12 -31.55 12.44 3.68
CA ILE A 12 -31.65 13.54 2.69
C ILE A 12 -32.76 14.55 3.04
N LYS A 13 -33.84 14.09 3.71
CA LYS A 13 -34.94 14.96 4.16
C LYS A 13 -34.54 15.92 5.28
N LYS A 14 -33.43 15.67 5.99
CA LYS A 14 -32.93 16.56 7.03
C LYS A 14 -32.17 17.75 6.43
N PRO A 15 -32.11 18.91 7.12
CA PRO A 15 -31.18 19.98 6.80
C PRO A 15 -29.73 19.46 6.68
N LEU A 16 -28.94 20.00 5.75
CA LEU A 16 -27.60 19.46 5.42
C LEU A 16 -26.70 19.29 6.66
N ASN A 17 -26.70 20.26 7.56
CA ASN A 17 -25.92 20.25 8.81
C ASN A 17 -26.41 19.22 9.85
N GLU A 18 -27.64 18.73 9.72
CA GLU A 18 -28.24 17.69 10.57
C GLU A 18 -28.16 16.29 9.94
N ARG A 19 -27.74 16.19 8.68
CA ARG A 19 -27.55 14.89 8.00
C ARG A 19 -26.37 14.15 8.59
N HIS A 20 -26.45 12.82 8.57
CA HIS A 20 -25.30 11.96 8.84
C HIS A 20 -24.10 12.32 7.94
N THR A 21 -22.87 12.18 8.45
CA THR A 21 -21.63 12.58 7.74
C THR A 21 -21.53 11.96 6.33
N ILE A 22 -21.87 10.68 6.17
CA ILE A 22 -21.90 10.00 4.85
C ILE A 22 -22.79 10.76 3.85
N MET A 23 -23.92 11.30 4.32
CA MET A 23 -24.87 12.00 3.46
C MET A 23 -24.50 13.45 3.20
N GLN A 24 -23.67 14.06 4.07
CA GLN A 24 -23.00 15.32 3.76
C GLN A 24 -21.94 15.12 2.67
N TRP A 25 -21.20 14.01 2.71
CA TRP A 25 -20.27 13.63 1.64
C TRP A 25 -20.98 13.33 0.33
N TYR A 26 -22.11 12.64 0.37
CA TYR A 26 -22.94 12.38 -0.80
C TYR A 26 -23.41 13.69 -1.49
N ASP A 27 -23.86 14.66 -0.69
CA ASP A 27 -24.27 15.98 -1.18
C ASP A 27 -23.10 16.72 -1.87
N ALA A 28 -21.93 16.76 -1.21
CA ALA A 28 -20.72 17.32 -1.80
C ALA A 28 -20.28 16.58 -3.08
N LEU A 29 -20.42 15.25 -3.14
CA LEU A 29 -20.11 14.44 -4.31
C LEU A 29 -21.03 14.80 -5.48
N CYS A 30 -22.33 14.98 -5.23
CA CYS A 30 -23.28 15.40 -6.25
C CYS A 30 -22.89 16.75 -6.86
N HIS A 31 -22.43 17.71 -6.04
CA HIS A 31 -21.93 19.00 -6.51
C HIS A 31 -20.65 18.86 -7.36
N VAL A 32 -19.70 18.04 -6.93
CA VAL A 32 -18.50 17.74 -7.74
C VAL A 32 -18.91 17.12 -9.08
N GLN A 33 -19.74 16.08 -9.07
CA GLN A 33 -20.20 15.43 -10.30
C GLN A 33 -20.90 16.39 -11.26
N ALA A 34 -21.80 17.25 -10.76
CA ALA A 34 -22.50 18.24 -11.58
C ALA A 34 -21.56 19.26 -12.24
N THR A 35 -20.43 19.58 -11.62
CA THR A 35 -19.45 20.53 -12.16
C THR A 35 -18.43 19.87 -13.08
N THR A 36 -18.08 18.60 -12.83
CA THR A 36 -17.04 17.88 -13.58
C THR A 36 -17.61 17.13 -14.79
N ILE A 37 -18.72 16.41 -14.65
CA ILE A 37 -19.29 15.57 -15.72
C ILE A 37 -20.02 16.46 -16.72
N LYS A 38 -19.45 16.61 -17.92
CA LYS A 38 -20.03 17.46 -18.98
C LYS A 38 -21.04 16.71 -19.85
N GLN A 39 -20.80 15.42 -20.07
CA GLN A 39 -21.65 14.56 -20.91
C GLN A 39 -22.02 13.30 -20.14
N PRO A 40 -23.30 13.11 -19.78
CA PRO A 40 -23.74 11.88 -19.11
C PRO A 40 -23.46 10.64 -19.95
N GLY A 41 -22.87 9.62 -19.34
CA GLY A 41 -22.53 8.35 -20.01
C GLY A 41 -21.13 8.31 -20.61
N GLU A 42 -20.42 9.44 -20.70
CA GLU A 42 -19.01 9.46 -21.11
C GLU A 42 -18.06 9.36 -19.90
N PRO A 43 -17.03 8.50 -19.96
CA PRO A 43 -16.00 8.45 -18.91
C PRO A 43 -15.36 9.82 -18.70
N THR A 44 -15.31 10.28 -17.45
CA THR A 44 -14.69 11.55 -17.06
C THR A 44 -13.59 11.30 -16.04
N SER A 45 -12.42 11.91 -16.25
CA SER A 45 -11.31 11.84 -15.30
C SER A 45 -11.33 13.02 -14.34
N ILE A 46 -11.01 12.76 -13.07
CA ILE A 46 -10.90 13.77 -12.02
C ILE A 46 -9.79 13.39 -11.05
N GLU A 47 -9.04 14.38 -10.58
CA GLU A 47 -8.09 14.17 -9.48
C GLU A 47 -8.83 13.82 -8.18
N VAL A 48 -8.25 12.92 -7.39
CA VAL A 48 -8.85 12.51 -6.12
C VAL A 48 -8.78 13.66 -5.12
N ASN A 49 -9.93 14.26 -4.82
CA ASN A 49 -10.11 15.26 -3.77
C ASN A 49 -10.68 14.62 -2.48
N GLY A 50 -10.85 15.43 -1.44
CA GLY A 50 -11.30 14.95 -0.13
C GLY A 50 -12.63 14.19 -0.14
N VAL A 51 -13.63 14.66 -0.90
CA VAL A 51 -14.94 14.01 -0.97
C VAL A 51 -14.88 12.67 -1.70
N LEU A 52 -14.13 12.56 -2.78
CA LEU A 52 -13.91 11.29 -3.47
C LEU A 52 -13.19 10.30 -2.54
N ALA A 53 -12.15 10.77 -1.85
CA ALA A 53 -11.41 9.96 -0.89
C ALA A 53 -12.30 9.42 0.25
N CYS A 54 -13.18 10.26 0.80
CA CYS A 54 -14.12 9.85 1.86
C CYS A 54 -15.19 8.88 1.33
N TYR A 55 -15.92 9.29 0.30
CA TYR A 55 -17.13 8.60 -0.14
C TYR A 55 -16.79 7.29 -0.86
N PHE A 56 -15.90 7.34 -1.86
CA PHE A 56 -15.45 6.12 -2.55
C PHE A 56 -14.50 5.29 -1.69
N GLY A 57 -13.75 5.90 -0.76
CA GLY A 57 -13.01 5.20 0.29
C GLY A 57 -13.90 4.28 1.12
N LEU A 58 -14.98 4.83 1.65
CA LEU A 58 -15.95 4.07 2.43
C LEU A 58 -16.65 3.00 1.57
N ALA A 59 -17.14 3.38 0.38
CA ALA A 59 -17.84 2.44 -0.49
C ALA A 59 -16.95 1.25 -0.89
N TYR A 60 -15.68 1.52 -1.23
CA TYR A 60 -14.75 0.47 -1.60
C TYR A 60 -14.34 -0.40 -0.41
N ALA A 61 -14.16 0.18 0.78
CA ALA A 61 -13.91 -0.62 1.99
C ALA A 61 -15.08 -1.57 2.29
N LEU A 62 -16.33 -1.08 2.20
CA LEU A 62 -17.53 -1.92 2.37
C LEU A 62 -17.61 -3.04 1.32
N TYR A 63 -17.33 -2.72 0.05
CA TYR A 63 -17.25 -3.71 -1.02
C TYR A 63 -16.22 -4.79 -0.69
N LEU A 64 -14.98 -4.41 -0.31
CA LEU A 64 -13.93 -5.36 0.00
C LEU A 64 -14.29 -6.24 1.20
N LEU A 65 -14.87 -5.66 2.26
CA LEU A 65 -15.29 -6.46 3.41
C LEU A 65 -16.35 -7.47 2.98
N GLU A 66 -17.43 -7.06 2.31
CA GLU A 66 -18.50 -7.96 1.90
C GLU A 66 -18.01 -9.15 1.04
N HIS A 67 -16.97 -8.95 0.23
CA HIS A 67 -16.42 -10.00 -0.64
C HIS A 67 -15.35 -10.88 0.03
N ASN A 68 -14.81 -10.47 1.18
CA ASN A 68 -13.77 -11.22 1.88
C ASN A 68 -14.26 -11.83 3.20
N ILE A 69 -15.28 -11.23 3.84
CA ILE A 69 -15.77 -11.58 5.17
C ILE A 69 -17.27 -11.26 5.26
N GLU A 70 -18.02 -12.00 6.09
CA GLU A 70 -19.40 -11.63 6.38
C GLU A 70 -19.48 -10.27 7.08
N LEU A 71 -20.09 -9.28 6.41
CA LEU A 71 -20.29 -7.95 6.96
C LEU A 71 -21.29 -8.00 8.11
N GLN A 72 -20.81 -7.82 9.34
CA GLN A 72 -21.65 -7.87 10.53
C GLN A 72 -22.64 -6.70 10.58
N ASP A 73 -23.90 -7.00 10.91
CA ASP A 73 -24.97 -6.01 11.13
C ASP A 73 -24.56 -4.91 12.13
N ARG A 74 -23.73 -5.28 13.12
CA ARG A 74 -23.20 -4.36 14.13
C ARG A 74 -22.31 -3.27 13.52
N MET A 75 -21.46 -3.60 12.55
CA MET A 75 -20.63 -2.61 11.85
C MET A 75 -21.51 -1.60 11.12
N ILE A 76 -22.55 -2.07 10.41
CA ILE A 76 -23.48 -1.19 9.70
C ILE A 76 -24.31 -0.33 10.66
N ALA A 77 -24.72 -0.87 11.81
CA ALA A 77 -25.39 -0.10 12.84
C ALA A 77 -24.49 1.03 13.39
N ARG A 78 -23.20 0.75 13.66
CA ARG A 78 -22.22 1.75 14.12
C ARG A 78 -21.92 2.81 13.05
N LEU A 79 -21.93 2.45 11.77
CA LEU A 79 -21.75 3.41 10.67
C LEU A 79 -22.94 4.35 10.46
N ARG A 80 -24.15 3.95 10.88
CA ARG A 80 -25.35 4.79 10.83
C ARG A 80 -25.48 5.69 12.06
N ASP A 81 -24.85 5.30 13.16
CA ASP A 81 -24.87 6.05 14.40
C ASP A 81 -23.79 7.13 14.40
N GLN A 82 -24.20 8.39 14.52
CA GLN A 82 -23.32 9.54 14.41
C GLN A 82 -22.22 9.54 15.49
N GLY A 83 -22.49 9.07 16.72
CA GLY A 83 -21.51 9.05 17.80
C GLY A 83 -20.44 7.96 17.64
N ASN A 84 -20.81 6.85 17.01
CA ASN A 84 -19.94 5.69 16.76
C ASN A 84 -19.28 5.70 15.37
N PHE A 85 -19.74 6.54 14.45
CA PHE A 85 -19.28 6.60 13.07
C PHE A 85 -17.77 6.67 12.93
N GLN A 86 -17.09 7.54 13.70
CA GLN A 86 -15.64 7.71 13.63
C GLN A 86 -14.86 6.39 13.82
N GLY A 87 -15.25 5.60 14.83
CA GLY A 87 -14.56 4.34 15.15
C GLY A 87 -14.78 3.32 14.05
N ALA A 88 -16.03 3.10 13.66
CA ALA A 88 -16.40 2.18 12.59
C ALA A 88 -15.78 2.57 11.24
N TYR A 89 -15.75 3.87 10.92
CA TYR A 89 -15.11 4.37 9.70
C TYR A 89 -13.62 4.05 9.67
N TYR A 90 -12.90 4.30 10.76
CA TYR A 90 -11.46 4.03 10.79
C TYR A 90 -11.14 2.53 10.79
N GLU A 91 -11.95 1.72 11.47
CA GLU A 91 -11.84 0.24 11.41
C GLU A 91 -11.99 -0.27 9.97
N LEU A 92 -12.92 0.28 9.18
CA LEU A 92 -13.06 -0.07 7.77
C LEU A 92 -11.84 0.31 6.93
N VAL A 93 -11.22 1.47 7.19
CA VAL A 93 -9.99 1.89 6.50
C VAL A 93 -8.86 0.90 6.80
N VAL A 94 -8.69 0.50 8.05
CA VAL A 94 -7.67 -0.47 8.47
C VAL A 94 -7.95 -1.85 7.88
N ALA A 95 -9.19 -2.31 7.92
CA ALA A 95 -9.60 -3.58 7.34
C ALA A 95 -9.35 -3.61 5.82
N ARG A 96 -9.66 -2.52 5.10
CA ARG A 96 -9.30 -2.37 3.67
C ARG A 96 -7.81 -2.50 3.43
N ALA A 97 -6.97 -1.85 4.22
CA ALA A 97 -5.52 -1.93 4.08
C ALA A 97 -5.00 -3.36 4.35
N LEU A 98 -5.57 -4.07 5.32
CA LEU A 98 -5.19 -5.45 5.60
C LEU A 98 -5.62 -6.41 4.49
N ILE A 99 -6.84 -6.30 3.99
CA ILE A 99 -7.32 -7.09 2.83
C ILE A 99 -6.42 -6.80 1.61
N GLY A 100 -6.15 -5.53 1.33
CA GLY A 100 -5.27 -5.13 0.23
C GLY A 100 -3.82 -5.59 0.39
N ALA A 101 -3.37 -5.86 1.63
CA ALA A 101 -2.07 -6.43 1.93
C ALA A 101 -2.04 -7.97 1.90
N GLY A 102 -3.15 -8.62 1.53
CA GLY A 102 -3.24 -10.08 1.42
C GLY A 102 -3.55 -10.79 2.73
N PHE A 103 -4.32 -10.18 3.63
CA PHE A 103 -4.76 -10.83 4.87
C PHE A 103 -6.21 -11.30 4.79
N ASP A 104 -6.49 -12.45 5.40
CA ASP A 104 -7.85 -12.82 5.81
C ASP A 104 -8.13 -12.23 7.19
N LEU A 105 -9.30 -11.62 7.40
CA LEU A 105 -9.67 -11.12 8.73
C LEU A 105 -10.67 -12.05 9.40
N VAL A 106 -10.48 -12.24 10.69
CA VAL A 106 -11.35 -13.01 11.56
C VAL A 106 -11.93 -12.03 12.57
N LEU A 107 -13.23 -11.81 12.49
CA LEU A 107 -13.95 -10.96 13.44
C LEU A 107 -14.04 -11.70 14.77
N GLU A 108 -13.73 -10.99 15.85
CA GLU A 108 -13.85 -11.55 17.21
C GLU A 108 -15.31 -11.50 17.67
N ASP A 109 -15.67 -12.40 18.60
CA ASP A 109 -17.01 -12.42 19.17
C ASP A 109 -17.19 -11.26 20.16
N GLU A 110 -17.63 -10.11 19.66
CA GLU A 110 -17.88 -8.92 20.46
C GLU A 110 -19.13 -9.03 21.38
N THR A 111 -19.79 -10.19 21.45
CA THR A 111 -20.88 -10.44 22.42
C THR A 111 -20.37 -10.89 23.78
N ASP A 112 -19.14 -11.39 23.85
CA ASP A 112 -18.46 -11.68 25.11
C ASP A 112 -17.96 -10.38 25.77
N LYS A 113 -18.60 -9.99 26.87
CA LYS A 113 -18.21 -8.83 27.68
C LYS A 113 -17.24 -9.18 28.82
N SER A 114 -16.91 -10.47 28.98
CA SER A 114 -16.07 -10.95 30.08
C SER A 114 -14.60 -10.59 29.90
N THR A 115 -14.16 -10.34 28.66
CA THR A 115 -12.79 -9.88 28.36
C THR A 115 -12.77 -8.72 27.38
N LYS A 116 -11.67 -7.95 27.36
CA LYS A 116 -11.46 -6.91 26.34
C LYS A 116 -10.86 -7.57 25.11
N HIS A 117 -11.51 -7.44 23.97
CA HIS A 117 -11.04 -8.00 22.70
C HIS A 117 -10.41 -6.91 21.83
N CYS A 118 -9.42 -7.29 21.02
CA CYS A 118 -9.01 -6.50 19.86
C CYS A 118 -10.16 -6.44 18.85
N GLU A 119 -10.14 -5.45 17.95
CA GLU A 119 -11.27 -5.22 17.03
C GLU A 119 -11.47 -6.41 16.08
N PHE A 120 -10.38 -7.01 15.61
CA PHE A 120 -10.38 -8.27 14.86
C PHE A 120 -8.96 -8.86 14.83
N ALA A 121 -8.83 -10.08 14.32
CA ALA A 121 -7.55 -10.68 13.98
C ALA A 121 -7.33 -10.69 12.46
N ALA A 122 -6.08 -10.65 12.03
CA ALA A 122 -5.69 -10.76 10.62
C ALA A 122 -4.70 -11.90 10.44
N ILE A 123 -4.89 -12.73 9.42
CA ILE A 123 -4.04 -13.88 9.10
C ILE A 123 -3.42 -13.62 7.73
N SER A 124 -2.08 -13.58 7.67
CA SER A 124 -1.36 -13.40 6.41
C SER A 124 -1.56 -14.61 5.51
N LYS A 125 -2.01 -14.41 4.26
CA LYS A 125 -2.14 -15.49 3.27
C LYS A 125 -0.79 -16.06 2.85
N ASP A 126 0.26 -15.25 2.95
CA ASP A 126 1.61 -15.62 2.50
C ASP A 126 2.39 -16.38 3.59
N THR A 127 2.27 -15.96 4.86
CA THR A 127 3.07 -16.53 5.96
C THR A 127 2.26 -17.38 6.94
N GLY A 128 0.92 -17.29 6.91
CA GLY A 128 0.03 -17.89 7.90
C GLY A 128 0.09 -17.23 9.28
N GLN A 129 0.87 -16.16 9.47
CA GLN A 129 0.99 -15.49 10.76
C GLN A 129 -0.31 -14.78 11.13
N LYS A 130 -0.75 -14.97 12.38
CA LYS A 130 -1.90 -14.29 12.97
C LYS A 130 -1.46 -13.05 13.75
N PHE A 131 -2.10 -11.92 13.47
CA PHE A 131 -1.91 -10.64 14.15
C PHE A 131 -3.20 -10.16 14.79
N TRP A 132 -3.05 -9.55 15.96
CA TRP A 132 -4.15 -8.90 16.68
C TRP A 132 -4.22 -7.43 16.30
N ILE A 133 -5.37 -6.99 15.82
CA ILE A 133 -5.54 -5.66 15.22
C ILE A 133 -6.24 -4.72 16.20
N GLU A 134 -5.63 -3.56 16.42
CA GLU A 134 -6.28 -2.45 17.11
C GLU A 134 -6.32 -1.22 16.21
N ALA A 135 -7.50 -0.64 16.02
CA ALA A 135 -7.67 0.61 15.28
C ALA A 135 -8.22 1.71 16.19
N LYS A 136 -7.54 2.86 16.24
CA LYS A 136 -7.99 4.06 16.96
C LYS A 136 -7.73 5.33 16.17
N MET A 137 -8.76 6.14 16.01
CA MET A 137 -8.64 7.51 15.50
C MET A 137 -8.80 8.50 16.65
N ARG A 138 -7.97 9.54 16.69
CA ARG A 138 -8.11 10.65 17.65
C ARG A 138 -9.49 11.28 17.51
N SER A 139 -10.23 11.33 18.62
CA SER A 139 -11.57 11.92 18.64
C SER A 139 -11.45 13.43 18.74
N VAL A 140 -11.87 14.16 17.71
CA VAL A 140 -11.72 15.62 17.64
C VAL A 140 -13.10 16.27 17.65
N SER A 141 -13.33 17.20 18.57
CA SER A 141 -14.61 17.90 18.69
C SER A 141 -15.01 18.57 17.38
N GLY A 142 -16.27 18.40 16.98
CA GLY A 142 -16.82 18.92 15.73
C GLY A 142 -16.62 18.03 14.50
N LEU A 143 -15.88 16.92 14.62
CA LEU A 143 -15.63 15.99 13.51
C LEU A 143 -16.24 14.64 13.77
N PHE A 144 -16.79 14.00 12.73
CA PHE A 144 -17.32 12.63 12.79
C PHE A 144 -18.28 12.38 13.94
N GLY A 145 -19.14 13.37 14.24
CA GLY A 145 -20.13 13.28 15.30
C GLY A 145 -19.59 13.45 16.71
N LYS A 146 -18.30 13.77 16.88
CA LYS A 146 -17.70 14.06 18.19
C LYS A 146 -18.04 15.46 18.67
N THR A 147 -18.21 15.58 19.97
CA THR A 147 -18.57 16.82 20.68
C THR A 147 -17.49 17.18 21.69
N ASP A 148 -17.62 18.31 22.38
CA ASP A 148 -16.69 18.68 23.45
C ASP A 148 -16.71 17.71 24.65
N LYS A 149 -17.73 16.83 24.74
CA LYS A 149 -17.82 15.82 25.81
C LYS A 149 -16.95 14.60 25.53
N ASP A 150 -16.74 14.25 24.27
CA ASP A 150 -16.11 13.01 23.83
C ASP A 150 -15.01 13.21 22.77
N GLY A 151 -14.67 14.46 22.46
CA GLY A 151 -13.62 14.87 21.55
C GLY A 151 -12.60 15.80 22.22
N VAL A 152 -11.39 15.82 21.68
CA VAL A 152 -10.33 16.77 22.04
C VAL A 152 -10.36 17.99 21.11
N SER A 153 -9.77 19.09 21.58
CA SER A 153 -9.62 20.31 20.80
C SER A 153 -8.80 20.10 19.51
N THR A 154 -8.92 21.03 18.56
CA THR A 154 -8.09 21.14 17.35
C THR A 154 -6.86 22.03 17.53
N LYS A 155 -6.68 22.69 18.68
CA LYS A 155 -5.57 23.64 18.93
C LYS A 155 -4.21 23.10 18.49
N ALA A 156 -3.41 23.95 17.84
CA ALA A 156 -2.05 23.61 17.41
C ALA A 156 -1.22 23.03 18.57
N GLY A 157 -0.44 21.98 18.28
CA GLY A 157 0.46 21.33 19.25
C GLY A 157 -0.09 20.10 19.99
N ILE A 158 -1.38 19.76 19.85
CA ILE A 158 -1.97 18.57 20.49
C ILE A 158 -2.15 17.38 19.54
N ALA A 159 -1.50 17.42 18.37
CA ALA A 159 -1.68 16.44 17.29
C ALA A 159 -1.46 14.98 17.76
N THR A 160 -0.52 14.80 18.70
CA THR A 160 -0.11 13.50 19.25
C THR A 160 -0.66 13.22 20.66
N SER A 161 -1.61 14.04 21.14
CA SER A 161 -2.10 13.99 22.53
C SER A 161 -2.65 12.64 22.96
N GLN A 162 -3.37 11.94 22.07
CA GLN A 162 -3.94 10.61 22.34
C GLN A 162 -3.08 9.44 21.85
N LEU A 163 -1.91 9.70 21.25
CA LEU A 163 -1.06 8.65 20.68
C LEU A 163 -0.69 7.57 21.73
N ILE A 164 -0.16 8.03 22.87
CA ILE A 164 0.30 7.13 23.94
C ILE A 164 -0.89 6.50 24.68
N SER A 165 -2.01 7.21 24.84
CA SER A 165 -3.19 6.63 25.50
C SER A 165 -3.83 5.53 24.66
N HIS A 166 -3.91 5.70 23.34
CA HIS A 166 -4.38 4.67 22.42
C HIS A 166 -3.43 3.47 22.38
N LEU A 167 -2.12 3.72 22.32
CA LEU A 167 -1.11 2.67 22.38
C LEU A 167 -1.20 1.83 23.66
N ASN A 168 -1.26 2.49 24.82
CA ASN A 168 -1.45 1.81 26.11
C ASN A 168 -2.76 1.03 26.18
N GLY A 169 -3.85 1.60 25.64
CA GLY A 169 -5.15 0.92 25.57
C GLY A 169 -5.08 -0.38 24.77
N ALA A 170 -4.37 -0.34 23.64
CA ALA A 170 -4.14 -1.49 22.77
C ALA A 170 -3.27 -2.57 23.43
N LEU A 171 -2.15 -2.18 24.04
CA LEU A 171 -1.20 -3.11 24.67
C LEU A 171 -1.78 -3.84 25.89
N LYS A 172 -2.72 -3.20 26.61
CA LYS A 172 -3.45 -3.81 27.74
C LYS A 172 -4.43 -4.91 27.34
N LYS A 173 -4.85 -4.97 26.07
CA LYS A 173 -5.74 -6.04 25.60
C LYS A 173 -4.94 -7.34 25.49
N PRO A 174 -5.47 -8.49 25.95
CA PRO A 174 -4.80 -9.77 25.79
C PRO A 174 -4.57 -10.07 24.30
N ALA A 175 -3.36 -10.52 23.96
CA ALA A 175 -3.03 -10.99 22.62
C ALA A 175 -2.02 -12.13 22.75
N ALA A 176 -2.38 -13.30 22.24
CA ALA A 176 -1.48 -14.47 22.26
C ALA A 176 -0.33 -14.37 21.25
N ASN A 177 -0.47 -13.48 20.25
CA ASN A 177 0.49 -13.29 19.16
C ASN A 177 0.86 -11.81 19.01
N GLN A 178 1.59 -11.47 17.94
CA GLN A 178 1.98 -10.09 17.65
C GLN A 178 0.76 -9.19 17.39
N ARG A 179 0.91 -7.90 17.73
CA ARG A 179 -0.10 -6.87 17.50
C ARG A 179 0.29 -5.98 16.33
N MET A 180 -0.71 -5.54 15.57
CA MET A 180 -0.62 -4.40 14.67
C MET A 180 -1.59 -3.32 15.18
N ILE A 181 -1.03 -2.17 15.56
CA ILE A 181 -1.77 -1.08 16.20
C ILE A 181 -1.80 0.11 15.24
N PHE A 182 -3.00 0.51 14.84
CA PHE A 182 -3.25 1.59 13.90
C PHE A 182 -3.78 2.80 14.67
N ILE A 183 -3.07 3.92 14.58
CA ILE A 183 -3.43 5.14 15.30
C ILE A 183 -3.49 6.30 14.31
N ASP A 184 -4.70 6.75 13.99
CA ASP A 184 -4.87 7.98 13.22
C ASP A 184 -4.81 9.19 14.15
N LEU A 185 -3.90 10.10 13.84
CA LEU A 185 -3.74 11.33 14.60
C LEU A 185 -4.94 12.25 14.41
N ASN A 186 -5.67 12.17 13.29
CA ASN A 186 -6.76 13.08 12.93
C ASN A 186 -6.38 14.55 13.22
N ALA A 187 -5.22 14.97 12.75
CA ALA A 187 -4.68 16.32 12.89
C ALA A 187 -4.88 17.13 11.62
N GLU A 188 -4.85 18.45 11.76
CA GLU A 188 -4.74 19.34 10.61
C GLU A 188 -3.38 19.15 9.92
N MET A 189 -3.36 19.38 8.61
CA MET A 189 -2.17 19.30 7.78
C MET A 189 -2.20 20.46 6.79
N ASN A 190 -1.04 21.09 6.57
CA ASN A 190 -0.92 22.15 5.59
C ASN A 190 -1.07 21.55 4.18
N PRO A 191 -1.84 22.17 3.27
CA PRO A 191 -1.94 21.73 1.88
C PRO A 191 -0.59 21.58 1.15
N ASP A 192 0.45 22.30 1.57
CA ASP A 192 1.80 22.20 1.00
C ASP A 192 2.68 21.09 1.62
N ALA A 193 2.11 20.22 2.45
CA ALA A 193 2.84 19.14 3.09
C ALA A 193 3.46 18.20 2.04
N SER A 194 4.76 17.97 2.17
CA SER A 194 5.55 17.15 1.25
C SER A 194 6.67 16.45 2.02
N ASP A 195 7.50 15.66 1.32
CA ASP A 195 8.69 15.06 1.93
C ASP A 195 9.73 16.11 2.37
N ASP A 196 9.82 17.23 1.65
CA ASP A 196 10.71 18.36 1.99
C ASP A 196 10.09 19.28 3.06
N ASN A 197 8.76 19.29 3.17
CA ASN A 197 8.01 20.10 4.11
C ASN A 197 7.10 19.23 5.00
N ARG A 198 7.73 18.35 5.79
CA ARG A 198 6.99 17.41 6.64
C ARG A 198 6.32 18.11 7.82
N PRO A 199 5.06 17.79 8.13
CA PRO A 199 4.37 18.33 9.30
C PRO A 199 5.10 18.05 10.62
N ALA A 200 5.07 19.01 11.55
CA ALA A 200 5.77 18.93 12.83
C ALA A 200 5.38 17.69 13.67
N PHE A 201 4.17 17.15 13.48
CA PHE A 201 3.74 15.95 14.20
C PHE A 201 4.56 14.72 13.82
N VAL A 202 5.18 14.64 12.63
CA VAL A 202 5.99 13.48 12.20
C VAL A 202 7.18 13.30 13.15
N LYS A 203 7.91 14.39 13.42
CA LYS A 203 9.01 14.39 14.40
C LYS A 203 8.49 14.10 15.81
N ALA A 204 7.34 14.68 16.18
CA ALA A 204 6.75 14.47 17.50
C ALA A 204 6.34 13.01 17.75
N VAL A 205 5.79 12.30 16.75
CA VAL A 205 5.47 10.87 16.83
C VAL A 205 6.72 10.07 17.16
N ASN A 206 7.79 10.25 16.37
CA ASN A 206 9.04 9.52 16.56
C ASN A 206 9.65 9.77 17.95
N SER A 207 9.72 11.04 18.39
CA SER A 207 10.26 11.38 19.71
C SER A 207 9.42 10.81 20.86
N ARG A 208 8.09 10.82 20.74
CA ARG A 208 7.19 10.29 21.78
C ARG A 208 7.27 8.78 21.88
N LEU A 209 7.27 8.06 20.76
CA LEU A 209 7.40 6.60 20.76
C LEU A 209 8.77 6.16 21.29
N ALA A 210 9.86 6.83 20.87
CA ALA A 210 11.19 6.52 21.39
C ALA A 210 11.29 6.76 22.91
N THR A 211 10.70 7.85 23.42
CA THR A 211 10.65 8.12 24.87
C THR A 211 9.83 7.06 25.60
N TYR A 212 8.68 6.70 25.04
CA TYR A 212 7.79 5.68 25.60
C TYR A 212 8.48 4.32 25.69
N GLU A 213 9.16 3.89 24.63
CA GLU A 213 9.93 2.63 24.64
C GLU A 213 11.01 2.59 25.71
N GLN A 214 11.66 3.72 25.99
CA GLN A 214 12.72 3.80 26.99
C GLN A 214 12.21 3.84 28.43
N LYS A 215 11.03 4.40 28.67
CA LYS A 215 10.57 4.76 30.02
C LYS A 215 9.34 4.00 30.49
N ASP A 216 8.43 3.70 29.57
CA ASP A 216 7.05 3.33 29.89
C ASP A 216 6.64 1.96 29.32
N LEU A 217 7.34 1.46 28.29
CA LEU A 217 7.03 0.16 27.70
C LEU A 217 7.39 -0.97 28.68
N GLU A 218 6.40 -1.81 28.99
CA GLU A 218 6.61 -2.92 29.91
C GLU A 218 7.49 -4.01 29.24
N PRO A 219 8.40 -4.65 30.00
CA PRO A 219 9.24 -5.72 29.46
C PRO A 219 8.43 -6.83 28.78
N GLY A 220 8.85 -7.22 27.57
CA GLY A 220 8.18 -8.25 26.76
C GLY A 220 7.01 -7.75 25.92
N GLN A 221 6.57 -6.50 26.07
CA GLN A 221 5.59 -5.92 25.15
C GLN A 221 6.24 -5.54 23.82
N SER A 222 5.54 -5.85 22.72
CA SER A 222 5.92 -5.41 21.38
C SER A 222 4.69 -5.27 20.48
N ALA A 223 4.78 -4.36 19.52
CA ALA A 223 3.76 -4.18 18.48
C ALA A 223 4.35 -3.48 17.25
N TYR A 224 3.85 -3.85 16.06
CA TYR A 224 3.91 -2.95 14.92
C TYR A 224 2.92 -1.81 15.14
N VAL A 225 3.34 -0.59 14.84
CA VAL A 225 2.54 0.62 15.03
C VAL A 225 2.48 1.39 13.72
N PHE A 226 1.27 1.59 13.21
CA PHE A 226 1.01 2.35 12.01
C PHE A 226 0.34 3.66 12.42
N VAL A 227 1.12 4.74 12.48
CA VAL A 227 0.57 6.06 12.80
C VAL A 227 0.14 6.71 11.49
N THR A 228 -1.14 6.99 11.33
CA THR A 228 -1.67 7.67 10.14
C THR A 228 -2.11 9.10 10.47
N ASN A 229 -2.21 9.94 9.45
CA ASN A 229 -2.93 11.20 9.54
C ASN A 229 -3.69 11.45 8.24
N MET A 230 -4.97 11.10 8.23
CA MET A 230 -5.85 11.26 7.06
C MET A 230 -6.66 12.55 7.16
N THR A 231 -6.46 13.49 6.23
CA THR A 231 -7.07 14.83 6.31
C THR A 231 -8.18 15.10 5.31
N PHE A 232 -8.45 14.15 4.39
CA PHE A 232 -9.45 14.31 3.34
C PHE A 232 -10.88 14.67 3.81
N HIS A 233 -11.22 14.41 5.07
CA HIS A 233 -12.54 14.71 5.64
C HIS A 233 -12.63 16.15 6.18
N ARG A 234 -11.48 16.83 6.31
CA ARG A 234 -11.36 18.20 6.83
C ARG A 234 -11.50 19.24 5.74
N ASP A 235 -11.11 18.88 4.52
CA ASP A 235 -11.31 19.67 3.31
C ASP A 235 -11.80 18.74 2.19
N LEU A 236 -13.12 18.73 1.98
CA LEU A 236 -13.78 17.84 1.02
C LEU A 236 -13.50 18.23 -0.43
N LEU A 237 -13.17 19.49 -0.71
CA LEU A 237 -12.95 19.98 -2.08
C LEU A 237 -11.47 20.16 -2.40
N GLY A 238 -10.62 20.28 -1.38
CA GLY A 238 -9.17 20.31 -1.51
C GLY A 238 -8.52 18.96 -1.81
N PRO A 239 -7.18 18.94 -1.93
CA PRO A 239 -6.43 17.74 -2.25
C PRO A 239 -6.61 16.65 -1.19
N ALA A 240 -6.83 15.41 -1.63
CA ALA A 240 -6.82 14.29 -0.70
C ALA A 240 -5.39 14.00 -0.25
N GLN A 241 -5.10 14.24 1.02
CA GLN A 241 -3.77 14.02 1.58
C GLN A 241 -3.80 13.06 2.76
N MET A 242 -2.72 12.29 2.88
CA MET A 242 -2.48 11.42 4.03
C MET A 242 -0.98 11.26 4.28
N ILE A 243 -0.64 11.05 5.55
CA ILE A 243 0.69 10.61 5.97
C ILE A 243 0.55 9.27 6.69
N ALA A 244 1.47 8.35 6.44
CA ALA A 244 1.59 7.10 7.17
C ALA A 244 3.03 6.95 7.69
N ILE A 245 3.16 6.60 8.96
CA ILE A 245 4.43 6.38 9.66
C ILE A 245 4.40 4.94 10.19
N PRO A 246 4.78 3.95 9.37
CA PRO A 246 4.94 2.57 9.81
C PRO A 246 6.19 2.48 10.71
N THR A 247 5.99 2.09 11.96
CA THR A 247 7.02 1.99 12.99
C THR A 247 6.67 0.87 13.98
N SER A 248 7.34 0.80 15.13
CA SER A 248 7.09 -0.22 16.13
C SER A 248 7.39 0.27 17.54
N VAL A 249 6.89 -0.48 18.53
CA VAL A 249 7.40 -0.45 19.90
C VAL A 249 7.90 -1.84 20.29
N GLY A 250 9.06 -1.94 20.93
CA GLY A 250 9.65 -3.21 21.36
C GLY A 250 10.16 -4.10 20.22
N ILE A 251 10.26 -3.59 18.98
CA ILE A 251 10.82 -4.27 17.81
C ILE A 251 11.98 -3.42 17.27
N PRO A 252 13.23 -3.70 17.67
CA PRO A 252 14.36 -2.79 17.42
C PRO A 252 14.85 -2.79 15.96
N ASP A 253 14.43 -3.75 15.14
CA ASP A 253 14.88 -3.90 13.75
C ASP A 253 13.82 -3.56 12.70
N PHE A 254 12.66 -3.02 13.10
CA PHE A 254 11.61 -2.57 12.18
C PHE A 254 11.57 -1.04 12.01
N ASN A 255 11.82 -0.57 10.78
CA ASN A 255 11.75 0.85 10.38
C ASN A 255 12.44 1.82 11.34
N ARG A 256 13.64 1.46 11.81
CA ARG A 256 14.44 2.33 12.68
C ARG A 256 15.38 3.24 11.88
N PRO A 257 15.49 4.52 12.27
CA PRO A 257 16.48 5.40 11.68
C PRO A 257 17.89 4.90 12.01
N GLY A 258 18.81 4.99 11.05
CA GLY A 258 20.20 4.59 11.25
C GLY A 258 20.84 4.09 9.95
N PHE A 259 22.15 3.86 10.02
CA PHE A 259 22.88 3.20 8.94
C PHE A 259 22.74 1.69 9.09
N HIS A 260 22.33 1.05 8.00
CA HIS A 260 22.17 -0.39 7.92
C HIS A 260 23.02 -0.94 6.79
N LYS A 261 23.60 -2.12 6.97
CA LYS A 261 24.13 -2.89 5.83
C LYS A 261 22.98 -3.30 4.93
N LEU A 262 23.26 -3.44 3.63
CA LEU A 262 22.24 -3.90 2.67
C LEU A 262 21.74 -5.30 3.04
N SER A 263 22.63 -6.17 3.50
CA SER A 263 22.31 -7.50 4.00
C SER A 263 21.43 -7.49 5.26
N ASP A 264 21.69 -6.59 6.22
CA ASP A 264 20.88 -6.46 7.43
C ASP A 264 19.48 -5.93 7.09
N PHE A 265 19.40 -4.94 6.20
CA PHE A 265 18.13 -4.42 5.71
C PHE A 265 17.34 -5.49 4.95
N TYR A 266 17.99 -6.33 4.14
CA TYR A 266 17.36 -7.46 3.45
C TYR A 266 16.76 -8.50 4.40
N ARG A 267 17.50 -8.87 5.45
CA ARG A 267 16.99 -9.79 6.47
C ARG A 267 15.81 -9.17 7.24
N SER A 268 15.90 -7.89 7.57
CA SER A 268 14.81 -7.13 8.21
C SER A 268 13.57 -7.07 7.30
N GLU A 269 13.73 -6.76 6.00
CA GLU A 269 12.63 -6.74 5.03
C GLU A 269 11.92 -8.10 4.94
N LYS A 270 12.67 -9.20 4.86
CA LYS A 270 12.11 -10.56 4.88
C LYS A 270 11.38 -10.87 6.19
N LYS A 271 12.00 -10.55 7.33
CA LYS A 271 11.44 -10.80 8.66
C LYS A 271 10.12 -10.05 8.89
N HIS A 272 10.01 -8.83 8.34
CA HIS A 272 8.89 -7.93 8.56
C HIS A 272 8.00 -7.75 7.33
N ALA A 273 8.09 -8.66 6.35
CA ALA A 273 7.41 -8.56 5.05
C ALA A 273 5.89 -8.33 5.19
N ASP A 274 5.25 -9.01 6.16
CA ASP A 274 3.83 -8.83 6.47
C ASP A 274 3.48 -7.38 6.85
N ALA A 275 4.24 -6.80 7.79
CA ALA A 275 4.02 -5.42 8.23
C ALA A 275 4.36 -4.39 7.14
N LEU A 276 5.36 -4.69 6.31
CA LEU A 276 5.74 -3.83 5.17
C LEU A 276 4.68 -3.84 4.06
N ARG A 277 4.05 -4.99 3.77
CA ARG A 277 2.89 -5.05 2.86
C ARG A 277 1.71 -4.24 3.36
N VAL A 278 1.45 -4.27 4.67
CA VAL A 278 0.42 -3.42 5.28
C VAL A 278 0.78 -1.95 5.10
N ALA A 279 2.03 -1.55 5.34
CA ALA A 279 2.48 -0.18 5.11
C ALA A 279 2.30 0.27 3.65
N GLU A 280 2.66 -0.58 2.69
CA GLU A 280 2.44 -0.34 1.26
C GLU A 280 0.95 -0.20 0.93
N SER A 281 0.11 -1.08 1.48
CA SER A 281 -1.34 -1.00 1.27
C SER A 281 -1.95 0.29 1.83
N ILE A 282 -1.51 0.74 3.01
CA ILE A 282 -1.91 2.04 3.56
C ILE A 282 -1.54 3.18 2.60
N ALA A 283 -0.33 3.17 2.04
CA ALA A 283 0.11 4.18 1.07
C ALA A 283 -0.76 4.22 -0.20
N HIS A 284 -1.46 3.13 -0.51
CA HIS A 284 -2.40 3.01 -1.62
C HIS A 284 -3.88 3.27 -1.25
N THR A 285 -4.18 3.76 -0.04
CA THR A 285 -5.57 4.02 0.41
C THR A 285 -6.33 5.00 -0.48
N LEU A 286 -5.64 5.94 -1.13
CA LEU A 286 -6.24 6.90 -2.06
C LEU A 286 -6.35 6.40 -3.51
N ARG A 287 -5.94 5.14 -3.78
CA ARG A 287 -6.11 4.51 -5.08
C ARG A 287 -7.40 3.70 -5.11
N PHE A 288 -8.25 3.99 -6.08
CA PHE A 288 -9.50 3.28 -6.30
C PHE A 288 -9.40 2.40 -7.53
N PRO A 289 -10.01 1.20 -7.53
CA PRO A 289 -10.15 0.45 -8.75
C PRO A 289 -11.03 1.25 -9.72
N THR A 290 -10.54 1.47 -10.94
CA THR A 290 -11.37 2.03 -12.02
C THR A 290 -12.46 1.05 -12.44
N THR A 291 -12.21 -0.25 -12.27
CA THR A 291 -13.10 -1.37 -12.58
C THR A 291 -13.07 -2.38 -11.43
N PHE A 292 -14.24 -2.82 -10.95
CA PHE A 292 -14.31 -3.72 -9.79
C PHE A 292 -14.02 -5.19 -10.13
N ASP A 293 -14.13 -5.56 -11.40
CA ASP A 293 -13.86 -6.90 -11.94
C ASP A 293 -12.39 -7.09 -12.36
N GLY A 294 -11.56 -6.05 -12.21
CA GLY A 294 -10.15 -6.06 -12.61
C GLY A 294 -9.91 -5.95 -14.12
N SER A 295 -10.96 -5.66 -14.90
CA SER A 295 -10.85 -5.39 -16.34
C SER A 295 -10.05 -4.11 -16.63
N MET A 296 -9.33 -4.07 -17.75
CA MET A 296 -8.51 -2.90 -18.09
C MET A 296 -9.38 -1.72 -18.55
N PRO A 297 -9.21 -0.51 -17.97
CA PRO A 297 -9.96 0.69 -18.37
C PRO A 297 -9.87 1.04 -19.86
N ALA A 298 -8.71 0.88 -20.49
CA ALA A 298 -8.56 1.13 -21.92
C ALA A 298 -9.51 0.23 -22.74
N THR A 299 -9.63 -1.03 -22.35
CA THR A 299 -10.53 -1.99 -23.02
C THR A 299 -11.99 -1.71 -22.74
N THR A 300 -12.36 -1.51 -21.48
CA THR A 300 -13.76 -1.47 -21.05
C THR A 300 -14.43 -0.12 -21.17
N LEU A 301 -13.66 0.97 -21.02
CA LEU A 301 -14.18 2.33 -21.07
C LEU A 301 -13.89 3.03 -22.40
N LEU A 302 -12.80 2.67 -23.08
CA LEU A 302 -12.37 3.31 -24.33
C LEU A 302 -12.49 2.40 -25.57
N GLY A 303 -12.90 1.15 -25.39
CA GLY A 303 -13.08 0.19 -26.48
C GLY A 303 -11.78 -0.24 -27.15
N GLU A 304 -10.63 -0.08 -26.47
CA GLU A 304 -9.35 -0.50 -27.01
C GLU A 304 -9.20 -2.03 -26.98
N ARG A 305 -8.32 -2.55 -27.84
CA ARG A 305 -8.05 -4.00 -27.87
C ARG A 305 -7.45 -4.44 -26.52
N PRO A 306 -7.90 -5.57 -25.94
CA PRO A 306 -7.28 -6.12 -24.74
C PRO A 306 -5.81 -6.49 -24.99
N PRO A 307 -4.96 -6.42 -23.95
CA PRO A 307 -3.58 -6.84 -24.07
C PRO A 307 -3.46 -8.31 -24.48
N LEU A 308 -2.41 -8.63 -25.24
CA LEU A 308 -2.11 -10.01 -25.59
C LEU A 308 -1.83 -10.82 -24.32
N THR A 309 -2.37 -12.03 -24.26
CA THR A 309 -2.20 -12.95 -23.13
C THR A 309 -1.08 -13.95 -23.42
N ILE A 310 -0.14 -14.09 -22.49
CA ILE A 310 0.97 -15.04 -22.63
C ILE A 310 0.45 -16.48 -22.55
N GLY A 311 0.77 -17.28 -23.56
CA GLY A 311 0.31 -18.66 -23.73
C GLY A 311 -0.88 -18.80 -24.68
N GLU A 312 -1.52 -17.69 -25.06
CA GLU A 312 -2.62 -17.71 -26.02
C GLU A 312 -2.12 -17.60 -27.47
N ARG A 313 -2.93 -18.13 -28.39
CA ARG A 313 -2.64 -18.14 -29.83
C ARG A 313 -3.34 -16.96 -30.52
N TYR A 314 -2.57 -16.22 -31.31
CA TYR A 314 -3.07 -15.06 -32.04
C TYR A 314 -2.69 -15.08 -33.51
N SER A 315 -3.40 -14.25 -34.24
CA SER A 315 -3.33 -14.01 -35.67
C SER A 315 -2.77 -12.59 -35.84
N PHE A 316 -1.57 -12.47 -36.43
CA PHE A 316 -0.86 -11.20 -36.63
C PHE A 316 -0.77 -10.88 -38.12
N GLU A 317 -1.63 -9.98 -38.58
CA GLU A 317 -1.68 -9.55 -39.97
C GLU A 317 -0.46 -8.71 -40.34
N GLY A 318 0.16 -9.02 -41.48
CA GLY A 318 1.29 -8.25 -42.02
C GLY A 318 2.62 -8.41 -41.27
N ALA A 319 2.68 -9.24 -40.23
CA ALA A 319 3.83 -9.31 -39.33
C ALA A 319 4.91 -10.32 -39.76
N GLY A 320 4.68 -11.07 -40.83
CA GLY A 320 5.67 -12.01 -41.37
C GLY A 320 6.78 -11.33 -42.19
N PRO A 321 7.88 -12.04 -42.48
CA PRO A 321 9.06 -11.47 -43.16
C PRO A 321 8.77 -10.81 -44.51
N ASP A 322 7.72 -11.27 -45.21
CA ASP A 322 7.31 -10.75 -46.51
C ASP A 322 5.97 -9.98 -46.43
N GLY A 323 5.59 -9.51 -45.23
CA GLY A 323 4.28 -8.91 -44.97
C GLY A 323 3.12 -9.91 -44.99
N ASN A 324 3.43 -11.21 -44.91
CA ASN A 324 2.42 -12.25 -44.83
C ASN A 324 1.81 -12.33 -43.42
N HIS A 325 0.62 -12.91 -43.36
CA HIS A 325 -0.03 -13.23 -42.10
C HIS A 325 0.75 -14.29 -41.33
N ILE A 326 0.93 -14.12 -40.02
CA ILE A 326 1.51 -15.14 -39.15
C ILE A 326 0.53 -15.51 -38.04
N THR A 327 0.46 -16.80 -37.73
CA THR A 327 -0.31 -17.32 -36.60
C THR A 327 0.65 -18.05 -35.67
N GLY A 328 0.49 -17.83 -34.37
CA GLY A 328 1.39 -18.41 -33.38
C GLY A 328 0.97 -18.13 -31.96
N THR A 329 1.66 -18.81 -31.04
CA THR A 329 1.46 -18.67 -29.59
C THR A 329 2.36 -17.58 -29.04
N VAL A 330 1.80 -16.65 -28.28
CA VAL A 330 2.60 -15.63 -27.56
C VAL A 330 3.33 -16.31 -26.42
N THR A 331 4.67 -16.32 -26.49
CA THR A 331 5.52 -16.97 -25.47
C THR A 331 5.97 -15.99 -24.40
N ASP A 332 6.13 -14.71 -24.74
CA ASP A 332 6.47 -13.67 -23.79
C ASP A 332 6.06 -12.28 -24.30
N VAL A 333 5.84 -11.34 -23.39
CA VAL A 333 5.59 -9.93 -23.70
C VAL A 333 6.41 -9.05 -22.75
N THR A 334 7.06 -8.03 -23.30
CA THR A 334 7.79 -7.01 -22.52
C THR A 334 7.41 -5.63 -23.00
N VAL A 335 6.90 -4.78 -22.11
CA VAL A 335 6.56 -3.39 -22.43
C VAL A 335 7.79 -2.50 -22.26
N MET A 336 8.12 -1.76 -23.31
CA MET A 336 9.17 -0.74 -23.33
C MET A 336 8.52 0.64 -23.17
N GLU A 337 8.48 1.15 -21.94
CA GLU A 337 7.83 2.42 -21.62
C GLU A 337 8.41 3.60 -22.42
N THR A 338 9.72 3.64 -22.62
CA THR A 338 10.42 4.69 -23.38
C THR A 338 10.06 4.68 -24.87
N TRP A 339 9.68 3.52 -25.40
CA TRP A 339 9.28 3.37 -26.80
C TRP A 339 7.77 3.38 -26.99
N LYS A 340 7.01 3.41 -25.88
CA LYS A 340 5.54 3.26 -25.86
C LYS A 340 5.11 2.06 -26.71
N ALA A 341 5.75 0.91 -26.51
CA ALA A 341 5.54 -0.28 -27.32
C ALA A 341 5.69 -1.57 -26.52
N ALA A 342 4.95 -2.60 -26.90
CA ALA A 342 5.14 -3.98 -26.45
C ALA A 342 6.02 -4.74 -27.44
N MET A 343 7.03 -5.43 -26.90
CA MET A 343 7.84 -6.41 -27.63
C MET A 343 7.27 -7.80 -27.35
N ILE A 344 6.85 -8.51 -28.39
CA ILE A 344 6.06 -9.73 -28.29
C ILE A 344 6.86 -10.89 -28.88
N ALA A 345 7.23 -11.86 -28.06
CA ALA A 345 7.84 -13.09 -28.53
C ALA A 345 6.74 -14.08 -28.93
N VAL A 346 6.81 -14.60 -30.15
CA VAL A 346 5.83 -15.52 -30.73
C VAL A 346 6.53 -16.79 -31.22
N SER A 347 5.97 -17.94 -30.88
CA SER A 347 6.29 -19.21 -31.55
C SER A 347 5.23 -19.49 -32.61
N THR A 348 5.61 -19.42 -33.88
CA THR A 348 4.70 -19.60 -35.01
C THR A 348 4.42 -21.08 -35.24
N ASP A 349 3.29 -21.38 -35.90
CA ASP A 349 2.86 -22.76 -36.15
C ASP A 349 3.84 -23.57 -37.02
N ASP A 350 4.67 -22.88 -37.80
CA ASP A 350 5.75 -23.47 -38.61
C ASP A 350 7.07 -23.70 -37.84
N GLY A 351 7.05 -23.52 -36.51
CA GLY A 351 8.18 -23.80 -35.62
C GLY A 351 9.22 -22.68 -35.55
N ARG A 352 8.98 -21.50 -36.13
CA ARG A 352 9.86 -20.34 -35.99
C ARG A 352 9.58 -19.58 -34.68
N HIS A 353 10.59 -18.85 -34.22
CA HIS A 353 10.46 -17.89 -33.13
C HIS A 353 10.66 -16.48 -33.69
N MET A 354 9.70 -15.60 -33.44
CA MET A 354 9.69 -14.23 -33.95
C MET A 354 9.54 -13.25 -32.80
N LEU A 355 10.14 -12.07 -32.96
CA LEU A 355 9.95 -10.93 -32.07
C LEU A 355 9.20 -9.85 -32.84
N LEU A 356 8.00 -9.52 -32.38
CA LEU A 356 7.15 -8.49 -32.96
C LEU A 356 7.14 -7.25 -32.08
N ARG A 357 6.76 -6.11 -32.67
CA ARG A 357 6.55 -4.85 -31.96
C ARG A 357 5.13 -4.37 -32.20
N GLU A 358 4.44 -4.03 -31.13
CA GLU A 358 3.13 -3.37 -31.16
C GLU A 358 3.22 -2.04 -30.42
N ASN A 359 2.79 -0.94 -31.05
CA ASN A 359 2.75 0.35 -30.37
C ASN A 359 1.55 0.39 -29.43
N LEU A 360 1.74 0.94 -28.23
CA LEU A 360 0.69 1.11 -27.25
C LEU A 360 0.05 2.49 -27.38
N SER A 361 -1.25 2.60 -27.09
CA SER A 361 -1.89 3.88 -26.83
C SER A 361 -1.40 4.48 -25.50
N ASP A 362 -1.75 5.75 -25.20
CA ASP A 362 -1.50 6.31 -23.86
C ASP A 362 -2.33 5.59 -22.78
N ALA A 363 -3.54 5.14 -23.12
CA ALA A 363 -4.42 4.44 -22.20
C ALA A 363 -3.86 3.04 -21.87
N GLN A 364 -3.43 2.27 -22.87
CA GLN A 364 -2.76 0.98 -22.67
C GLN A 364 -1.46 1.11 -21.88
N LEU A 365 -0.65 2.14 -22.14
CA LEU A 365 0.56 2.38 -21.35
C LEU A 365 0.22 2.72 -19.89
N THR A 366 -0.88 3.45 -19.65
CA THR A 366 -1.36 3.78 -18.31
C THR A 366 -1.85 2.52 -17.59
N ASP A 367 -2.62 1.68 -18.26
CA ASP A 367 -3.08 0.39 -17.72
C ASP A 367 -1.91 -0.53 -17.37
N PHE A 368 -0.89 -0.60 -18.24
CA PHE A 368 0.35 -1.32 -17.95
C PHE A 368 1.06 -0.74 -16.72
N LYS A 369 1.22 0.58 -16.61
CA LYS A 369 1.89 1.20 -15.46
C LYS A 369 1.18 0.94 -14.14
N ASN A 370 -0.15 0.85 -14.17
CA ASN A 370 -0.96 0.55 -12.99
C ASN A 370 -0.87 -0.91 -12.57
N HIS A 371 -0.74 -1.84 -13.53
CA HIS A 371 -0.74 -3.29 -13.28
C HIS A 371 0.34 -4.03 -14.08
N PRO A 372 1.64 -3.68 -13.94
CA PRO A 372 2.68 -4.16 -14.84
C PRO A 372 2.85 -5.68 -14.77
N ASP A 373 2.69 -6.24 -13.57
CA ASP A 373 2.90 -7.67 -13.36
C ASP A 373 1.78 -8.53 -13.93
N ALA A 374 0.55 -8.01 -14.05
CA ALA A 374 -0.63 -8.77 -14.48
C ALA A 374 -1.12 -8.41 -15.89
N TYR A 375 -0.52 -7.41 -16.53
CA TYR A 375 -1.01 -6.80 -17.77
C TYR A 375 -1.24 -7.82 -18.91
N ASN A 376 -0.37 -8.83 -19.05
CA ASN A 376 -0.44 -9.83 -20.12
C ASN A 376 -1.00 -11.19 -19.67
N GLY A 377 -1.88 -11.20 -18.67
CA GLY A 377 -2.67 -12.36 -18.24
C GLY A 377 -1.91 -13.44 -17.46
N LYS A 378 -0.60 -13.26 -17.23
CA LYS A 378 0.19 -14.03 -16.26
C LYS A 378 0.93 -13.08 -15.35
N VAL A 379 0.90 -13.34 -14.04
CA VAL A 379 1.66 -12.59 -13.05
C VAL A 379 3.15 -12.84 -13.27
N LYS A 380 3.84 -11.87 -13.87
CA LYS A 380 5.29 -11.89 -14.07
C LYS A 380 5.86 -10.65 -13.41
N ARG A 381 6.81 -10.81 -12.49
CA ARG A 381 7.53 -9.65 -11.94
C ARG A 381 8.23 -8.91 -13.07
N VAL A 382 7.80 -7.69 -13.35
CA VAL A 382 8.51 -6.80 -14.27
C VAL A 382 9.69 -6.17 -13.52
N SER A 383 10.88 -6.17 -14.13
CA SER A 383 12.04 -5.51 -13.53
C SER A 383 11.77 -4.00 -13.41
N LYS A 384 11.81 -3.48 -12.18
CA LYS A 384 11.63 -2.05 -11.90
C LYS A 384 12.91 -1.22 -12.15
N GLY A 385 13.99 -1.88 -12.61
CA GLY A 385 15.33 -1.32 -12.71
C GLY A 385 16.03 -1.19 -11.35
N ALA A 386 17.35 -1.22 -11.34
CA ALA A 386 18.16 -1.03 -10.13
C ALA A 386 18.44 0.47 -9.90
N LYS A 387 17.50 1.18 -9.25
CA LYS A 387 17.59 2.64 -9.03
C LYS A 387 18.36 2.99 -7.77
N THR A 388 18.30 2.15 -6.75
CA THR A 388 18.98 2.33 -5.47
C THR A 388 20.06 1.26 -5.26
N PRO A 389 21.04 1.47 -4.36
CA PRO A 389 21.98 0.43 -3.97
C PRO A 389 21.27 -0.84 -3.50
N TYR A 390 20.12 -0.68 -2.83
CA TYR A 390 19.31 -1.79 -2.34
C TYR A 390 18.59 -2.55 -3.46
N ASP A 391 18.11 -1.86 -4.50
CA ASP A 391 17.52 -2.53 -5.66
C ASP A 391 18.57 -3.37 -6.40
N LEU A 392 19.78 -2.82 -6.58
CA LEU A 392 20.89 -3.58 -7.19
C LEU A 392 21.30 -4.77 -6.32
N PHE A 393 21.31 -4.59 -4.99
CA PHE A 393 21.56 -5.68 -4.05
C PHE A 393 20.55 -6.83 -4.22
N LYS A 394 19.25 -6.53 -4.21
CA LYS A 394 18.19 -7.53 -4.41
C LYS A 394 18.32 -8.24 -5.75
N PHE A 395 18.62 -7.49 -6.81
CA PHE A 395 18.89 -8.06 -8.14
C PHE A 395 20.04 -9.08 -8.09
N PHE A 396 21.15 -8.77 -7.43
CA PHE A 396 22.27 -9.72 -7.30
C PHE A 396 21.91 -10.94 -6.44
N VAL A 397 21.19 -10.75 -5.33
CA VAL A 397 20.73 -11.88 -4.50
C VAL A 397 19.88 -12.84 -5.32
N GLU A 398 18.94 -12.33 -6.11
CA GLU A 398 18.11 -13.16 -7.00
C GLU A 398 18.96 -13.83 -8.11
N ALA A 399 19.82 -13.06 -8.79
CA ALA A 399 20.65 -13.57 -9.89
C ALA A 399 21.66 -14.65 -9.46
N PHE A 400 22.12 -14.60 -8.21
CA PHE A 400 23.14 -15.49 -7.68
C PHE A 400 22.62 -16.49 -6.63
N ALA A 401 21.30 -16.59 -6.44
CA ALA A 401 20.68 -17.47 -5.44
C ALA A 401 21.10 -18.95 -5.57
N ASN A 402 21.44 -19.39 -6.77
CA ASN A 402 21.82 -20.79 -7.07
C ASN A 402 23.33 -21.05 -7.02
N LEU A 403 24.16 -20.07 -6.62
CA LEU A 403 25.60 -20.30 -6.47
C LEU A 403 25.87 -21.26 -5.31
N THR A 404 26.78 -22.21 -5.52
CA THR A 404 27.18 -23.15 -4.46
C THR A 404 28.05 -22.46 -3.42
N ARG A 405 28.05 -22.97 -2.19
CA ARG A 405 28.97 -22.54 -1.12
C ARG A 405 30.43 -22.48 -1.58
N LYS A 406 30.89 -23.52 -2.28
CA LYS A 406 32.26 -23.58 -2.83
C LYS A 406 32.54 -22.38 -3.75
N THR A 407 31.63 -22.11 -4.68
CA THR A 407 31.76 -20.96 -5.60
C THR A 407 31.75 -19.63 -4.86
N LEU A 408 30.90 -19.48 -3.83
CA LEU A 408 30.85 -18.27 -3.01
C LEU A 408 32.16 -18.06 -2.23
N LEU A 409 32.71 -19.11 -1.60
CA LEU A 409 34.00 -19.05 -0.90
C LEU A 409 35.16 -18.68 -1.83
N GLU A 410 35.20 -19.27 -3.04
CA GLU A 410 36.19 -18.93 -4.06
C GLU A 410 36.09 -17.46 -4.47
N ARG A 411 34.88 -16.96 -4.74
CA ARG A 411 34.65 -15.55 -5.13
C ARG A 411 34.96 -14.56 -4.01
N LEU A 412 34.65 -14.92 -2.76
CA LEU A 412 34.95 -14.12 -1.58
C LEU A 412 36.41 -14.23 -1.14
N LYS A 413 37.18 -15.17 -1.72
CA LYS A 413 38.54 -15.52 -1.32
C LYS A 413 38.64 -15.91 0.17
N LEU A 414 37.63 -16.64 0.65
CA LEU A 414 37.55 -17.13 2.02
C LEU A 414 37.93 -18.62 2.09
N ALA A 415 38.79 -18.97 3.04
CA ALA A 415 39.06 -20.37 3.33
C ALA A 415 37.88 -21.00 4.08
N ASP A 416 37.53 -22.24 3.74
CA ASP A 416 36.35 -22.94 4.27
C ASP A 416 36.32 -22.97 5.81
N ARG A 417 37.46 -23.23 6.45
CA ARG A 417 37.60 -23.21 7.93
C ARG A 417 37.23 -21.86 8.54
N ALA A 418 37.59 -20.75 7.89
CA ALA A 418 37.32 -19.41 8.38
C ALA A 418 35.85 -19.01 8.23
N ALA A 419 35.14 -19.61 7.26
CA ALA A 419 33.72 -19.39 7.00
C ALA A 419 32.80 -20.42 7.66
N SER A 420 33.32 -21.33 8.48
CA SER A 420 32.57 -22.44 9.09
C SER A 420 31.36 -22.01 9.95
N HIS A 421 31.36 -20.76 10.43
CA HIS A 421 30.27 -20.17 11.21
C HIS A 421 29.24 -19.41 10.35
N LEU A 422 29.49 -19.23 9.05
CA LEU A 422 28.62 -18.50 8.13
C LEU A 422 27.71 -19.48 7.39
N SER A 423 26.42 -19.17 7.33
CA SER A 423 25.48 -19.89 6.47
C SER A 423 25.74 -19.61 4.99
N ASP A 424 25.16 -20.43 4.10
CA ASP A 424 25.22 -20.18 2.65
C ASP A 424 24.55 -18.83 2.29
N GLU A 425 23.48 -18.47 3.00
CA GLU A 425 22.84 -17.15 2.85
C GLU A 425 23.80 -16.03 3.28
N ASP A 426 24.53 -16.16 4.39
CA ASP A 426 25.48 -15.13 4.83
C ASP A 426 26.58 -14.89 3.79
N LEU A 427 27.10 -15.97 3.19
CA LEU A 427 28.10 -15.88 2.12
C LEU A 427 27.52 -15.22 0.87
N LEU A 428 26.29 -15.57 0.47
CA LEU A 428 25.62 -14.96 -0.67
C LEU A 428 25.41 -13.46 -0.45
N LEU A 429 24.90 -13.07 0.72
CA LEU A 429 24.61 -11.68 1.04
C LEU A 429 25.89 -10.84 1.15
N ASP A 430 26.96 -11.35 1.78
CA ASP A 430 28.27 -10.65 1.80
C ASP A 430 28.84 -10.48 0.39
N TYR A 431 28.72 -11.52 -0.45
CA TYR A 431 29.15 -11.43 -1.84
C TYR A 431 28.38 -10.37 -2.62
N CYS A 432 27.05 -10.33 -2.50
CA CYS A 432 26.22 -9.34 -3.18
C CYS A 432 26.49 -7.91 -2.69
N GLU A 433 26.75 -7.72 -1.40
CA GLU A 433 27.08 -6.41 -0.83
C GLU A 433 28.39 -5.86 -1.41
N ARG A 434 29.41 -6.72 -1.55
CA ARG A 434 30.68 -6.36 -2.23
C ARG A 434 30.50 -6.05 -3.70
N LEU A 435 29.58 -6.73 -4.40
CA LEU A 435 29.28 -6.42 -5.80
C LEU A 435 28.62 -5.05 -5.95
N VAL A 436 27.70 -4.68 -5.05
CA VAL A 436 27.11 -3.33 -5.06
C VAL A 436 28.19 -2.27 -4.84
N ALA A 437 29.03 -2.44 -3.82
CA ALA A 437 30.14 -1.54 -3.54
C ALA A 437 31.14 -1.44 -4.72
N GLY A 438 31.40 -2.56 -5.41
CA GLY A 438 32.29 -2.63 -6.57
C GLY A 438 31.67 -2.26 -7.91
N SER A 439 30.35 -1.99 -7.98
CA SER A 439 29.63 -1.76 -9.23
C SER A 439 30.06 -0.48 -9.96
N GLY A 440 30.62 0.48 -9.23
CA GLY A 440 30.94 1.81 -9.77
C GLY A 440 29.73 2.71 -10.04
N MET A 441 28.49 2.21 -9.84
CA MET A 441 27.23 2.96 -10.04
C MET A 441 26.89 3.92 -8.89
N PHE A 442 27.42 3.64 -7.70
CA PHE A 442 27.15 4.39 -6.48
C PHE A 442 28.45 4.98 -5.91
N GLU A 443 28.34 6.08 -5.19
CA GLU A 443 29.42 6.67 -4.41
C GLU A 443 29.06 6.71 -2.93
N SER A 444 30.07 6.66 -2.06
CA SER A 444 29.88 6.75 -0.62
C SER A 444 29.99 8.20 -0.18
N GLN A 445 28.90 8.76 0.33
CA GLN A 445 28.85 10.07 0.99
C GLN A 445 28.45 9.88 2.45
N ASP A 446 29.31 10.31 3.39
CA ASP A 446 29.10 10.16 4.84
C ASP A 446 28.76 8.72 5.30
N GLY A 447 29.32 7.72 4.61
CA GLY A 447 29.07 6.30 4.89
C GLY A 447 27.79 5.73 4.28
N VAL A 448 27.08 6.50 3.44
CA VAL A 448 25.89 6.07 2.70
C VAL A 448 26.20 5.95 1.22
N LEU A 449 25.81 4.83 0.61
CA LEU A 449 25.86 4.68 -0.83
C LEU A 449 24.72 5.48 -1.48
N GLN A 450 25.08 6.38 -2.40
CA GLN A 450 24.15 7.21 -3.17
C GLN A 450 24.40 7.01 -4.68
N PRO A 451 23.38 7.14 -5.54
CA PRO A 451 23.57 7.13 -7.00
C PRO A 451 24.57 8.20 -7.41
N LYS A 452 25.53 7.87 -8.27
CA LYS A 452 26.39 8.90 -8.87
C LYS A 452 25.54 9.82 -9.74
N ALA A 453 25.71 11.13 -9.59
CA ALA A 453 25.10 12.09 -10.50
C ALA A 453 25.51 11.75 -11.95
N SER A 454 24.54 11.63 -12.86
CA SER A 454 24.85 11.50 -14.28
C SER A 454 25.59 12.77 -14.75
N ALA A 455 26.67 12.60 -15.50
CA ALA A 455 27.44 13.70 -16.07
C ALA A 455 26.72 14.46 -17.21
N GLU A 456 25.38 14.43 -17.25
CA GLU A 456 24.57 14.94 -18.37
C GLU A 456 23.94 16.32 -18.13
N ASN A 457 24.30 17.04 -17.07
CA ASN A 457 23.92 18.45 -16.89
C ASN A 457 25.10 19.43 -17.07
N SER A 458 26.10 19.06 -17.85
CA SER A 458 27.16 19.96 -18.30
C SER A 458 27.45 19.77 -19.78
N ALA A 459 26.55 20.30 -20.62
CA ALA A 459 26.83 20.75 -21.98
C ALA A 459 25.83 21.86 -22.35
#